data_AF-A0A0W8FFA0-F1
#
_entry.id   AF-A0A0W8FFA0-F1
#
_cell.length_a   1.000
_cell.length_b   1.000
_cell.length_c   1.000
_cell.angle_alpha   90.00
_cell.angle_beta   90.00
_cell.angle_gamma   90.00
#
_symmetry.space_group_name_H-M   'P 1'
#
loop_
_entity.id
_entity.type
_entity.pdbx_description
1 polymer ?
#
loop_
_entity_poly.entity_id
_entity_poly.type
_entity_poly.pdbx_seq_one_letter_code
_entity_poly.pdbx_strand_id
1 'polypeptide(L)'
;MVTTREIIQKLWDAQGYGNIAVYQDGSMDLVQPGESGARGDAMPVALLKPIVLVNEFPTVYHAFASTELASTIEERLKAGGLTVSRGG
;
A
#
# COMPACT_ATOMS: atom_id res chain seq x y z
N MET A 1 -8.67 0.19 11.62
CA MET A 1 -7.21 0.38 11.78
C MET A 1 -6.55 -0.53 10.75
N VAL A 2 -5.81 0.03 9.81
CA VAL A 2 -5.11 -0.75 8.78
C VAL A 2 -3.78 -1.25 9.33
N THR A 3 -3.44 -2.49 8.96
CA THR A 3 -2.13 -3.06 9.25
C THR A 3 -1.19 -2.99 8.05
N THR A 4 0.11 -2.83 8.30
CA THR A 4 1.14 -2.91 7.26
C THR A 4 1.07 -4.25 6.51
N ARG A 5 0.75 -5.34 7.21
CA ARG A 5 0.55 -6.67 6.62
C ARG A 5 -0.59 -6.71 5.59
N GLU A 6 -1.75 -6.14 5.90
CA GLU A 6 -2.88 -6.06 4.96
C GLU A 6 -2.53 -5.26 3.71
N ILE A 7 -1.78 -4.17 3.86
CA ILE A 7 -1.30 -3.37 2.73
C ILE A 7 -0.34 -4.18 1.85
N ILE A 8 0.62 -4.89 2.46
CA ILE A 8 1.56 -5.74 1.71
C ILE A 8 0.81 -6.84 0.95
N GLN A 9 -0.21 -7.46 1.55
CA GLN A 9 -1.04 -8.46 0.88
C GLN A 9 -1.76 -7.84 -0.33
N LYS A 10 -2.41 -6.69 -0.18
CA LYS A 10 -3.07 -6.00 -1.31
C LYS A 10 -2.09 -5.57 -2.40
N LEU A 11 -0.91 -5.10 -2.03
CA LEU A 11 0.14 -4.78 -3.00
C LEU A 11 0.54 -6.04 -3.77
N TRP A 12 0.72 -7.16 -3.08
CA TRP A 12 1.05 -8.43 -3.71
C TRP A 12 -0.01 -8.86 -4.72
N ASP A 13 -1.29 -8.80 -4.33
CA ASP A 13 -2.41 -9.21 -5.18
C ASP A 13 -2.61 -8.26 -6.39
N ALA A 14 -2.25 -6.99 -6.23
CA ALA A 14 -2.33 -5.97 -7.28
C ALA A 14 -1.15 -5.97 -8.27
N GLN A 15 -0.13 -6.82 -8.06
CA GLN A 15 1.01 -6.91 -8.97
C GLN A 15 0.56 -7.24 -10.39
N GLY A 16 0.91 -6.37 -11.34
CA GLY A 16 0.53 -6.49 -12.74
C GLY A 16 -0.89 -5.99 -13.07
N TYR A 17 -1.68 -5.55 -12.09
CA TYR A 17 -3.06 -5.10 -12.30
C TYR A 17 -3.29 -3.60 -12.02
N GLY A 18 -2.41 -2.95 -11.25
CA GLY A 18 -2.52 -1.52 -10.96
C GLY A 18 -1.72 -1.06 -9.75
N ASN A 19 -2.07 0.12 -9.23
CA ASN A 19 -1.57 0.70 -8.00
C ASN A 19 -2.62 0.59 -6.89
N ILE A 20 -2.19 0.72 -5.63
CA ILE A 20 -3.11 0.78 -4.50
C ILE A 20 -3.21 2.22 -4.01
N ALA A 21 -4.40 2.80 -4.11
CA ALA A 21 -4.75 4.04 -3.43
C ALA A 21 -5.16 3.73 -2.00
N VAL A 22 -4.56 4.43 -1.03
CA VAL A 22 -4.92 4.34 0.39
C VAL A 22 -5.54 5.67 0.80
N TYR A 23 -6.68 5.65 1.49
CA TYR A 23 -7.40 6.86 1.91
C TYR A 23 -7.34 7.07 3.42
N GLN A 24 -7.74 8.25 3.90
CA GLN A 24 -7.66 8.62 5.32
C GLN A 24 -8.44 7.68 6.26
N ASP A 25 -9.54 7.09 5.80
CA ASP A 25 -10.34 6.14 6.57
C ASP A 25 -9.70 4.73 6.62
N GLY A 26 -8.57 4.52 5.93
CA GLY A 26 -7.90 3.24 5.78
C GLY A 26 -8.50 2.35 4.70
N SER A 27 -9.48 2.81 3.93
CA SER A 27 -9.93 2.08 2.74
C SER A 27 -8.83 2.04 1.68
N MET A 28 -8.90 1.03 0.81
CA MET A 28 -7.88 0.78 -0.21
C MET A 28 -8.50 0.30 -1.51
N ASP A 29 -8.26 1.03 -2.59
CA ASP A 29 -8.75 0.73 -3.93
C ASP A 29 -7.62 0.36 -4.90
N LEU A 30 -7.91 -0.53 -5.84
CA LEU A 30 -7.07 -0.77 -7.00
C LEU A 30 -7.31 0.33 -8.03
N VAL A 31 -6.24 0.95 -8.50
CA VAL A 31 -6.25 2.10 -9.39
C VAL A 31 -5.40 1.81 -10.61
N GLN A 32 -5.87 2.12 -11.81
CA GLN A 32 -5.11 1.84 -13.02
C GLN A 32 -3.84 2.71 -13.09
N PRO A 33 -2.77 2.24 -13.76
CA PRO A 33 -1.58 3.06 -13.95
C PRO A 33 -1.91 4.40 -14.64
N GLY A 34 -1.54 5.51 -14.01
CA GLY A 34 -1.79 6.86 -14.52
C GLY A 34 -3.05 7.54 -13.99
N GLU A 35 -3.92 6.81 -13.29
CA GLU A 35 -5.06 7.40 -12.58
C GLU A 35 -4.63 8.00 -11.23
N SER A 36 -5.33 9.06 -10.80
CA SER A 36 -5.07 9.74 -9.53
C SER A 36 -5.55 8.95 -8.31
N GLY A 37 -6.50 8.02 -8.51
CA GLY A 37 -7.18 7.34 -7.41
C GLY A 37 -8.14 8.24 -6.62
N ALA A 38 -8.57 9.37 -7.19
CA ALA A 38 -9.55 10.24 -6.54
C ALA A 38 -10.94 9.59 -6.55
N ARG A 39 -11.63 9.63 -5.40
CA ARG A 39 -13.01 9.16 -5.23
C ARG A 39 -13.91 10.32 -4.83
N GLY A 40 -14.57 10.94 -5.81
CA GLY A 40 -15.33 12.16 -5.55
C GLY A 40 -14.41 13.23 -4.97
N ASP A 41 -14.72 13.71 -3.77
CA ASP A 41 -13.90 14.69 -3.04
C ASP A 41 -12.75 14.06 -2.21
N ALA A 42 -12.68 12.73 -2.14
CA ALA A 42 -11.64 12.03 -1.39
C ALA A 42 -10.39 11.80 -2.24
N MET A 43 -9.28 12.41 -1.81
CA MET A 43 -7.95 12.15 -2.37
C MET A 43 -7.24 11.06 -1.57
N PRO A 44 -6.49 10.16 -2.22
CA PRO A 44 -5.69 9.17 -1.51
C PRO A 44 -4.57 9.86 -0.73
N VAL A 45 -4.29 9.36 0.48
CA VAL A 45 -3.13 9.77 1.28
C VAL A 45 -1.82 9.24 0.71
N ALA A 46 -1.89 8.11 0.00
CA ALA A 46 -0.77 7.54 -0.72
C ALA A 46 -1.24 6.72 -1.91
N LEU A 47 -0.47 6.77 -2.99
CA LEU A 47 -0.60 5.87 -4.13
C LEU A 47 0.62 4.94 -4.15
N LEU A 48 0.41 3.69 -3.73
CA LEU A 48 1.46 2.69 -3.59
C LEU A 48 1.56 1.88 -4.88
N LYS A 49 2.80 1.68 -5.37
CA LYS A 49 3.08 1.00 -6.65
C LYS A 49 3.60 -0.42 -6.39
N PRO A 50 2.80 -1.48 -6.63
CA PRO A 50 3.20 -2.87 -6.40
C PRO A 50 4.53 -3.26 -7.05
N ILE A 51 4.72 -2.93 -8.33
CA ILE A 51 5.93 -3.30 -9.08
C ILE A 51 7.20 -2.77 -8.42
N VAL A 52 7.14 -1.60 -7.80
CA VAL A 52 8.30 -0.99 -7.13
C VAL A 52 8.52 -1.59 -5.74
N LEU A 53 7.45 -2.03 -5.08
CA LEU A 53 7.47 -2.35 -3.65
C LEU A 53 7.55 -3.85 -3.35
N VAL A 54 7.00 -4.71 -4.20
CA VAL A 54 6.88 -6.14 -3.88
C VAL A 54 7.45 -7.08 -4.95
N ASN A 55 7.80 -6.57 -6.14
CA ASN A 55 8.29 -7.39 -7.27
C ASN A 55 9.71 -7.96 -7.06
N GLU A 56 10.48 -7.41 -6.12
CA GLU A 56 11.81 -7.93 -5.77
C GLU A 56 11.76 -9.17 -4.87
N PHE A 57 10.61 -9.46 -4.25
CA PHE A 57 10.47 -10.58 -3.33
C PHE A 57 10.01 -11.85 -4.07
N PRO A 58 10.64 -13.01 -3.81
CA PRO A 58 10.29 -14.24 -4.51
C PRO A 58 8.94 -14.81 -4.05
N THR A 59 8.47 -14.46 -2.85
CA THR A 59 7.13 -14.85 -2.34
C THR A 59 6.57 -13.77 -1.41
N VAL A 60 5.25 -13.78 -1.21
CA VAL A 60 4.56 -12.88 -0.27
C VAL A 60 5.10 -13.00 1.17
N TYR A 61 5.57 -14.19 1.56
CA TYR A 61 6.19 -14.39 2.89
C TYR A 61 7.49 -13.61 3.06
N HIS A 62 8.31 -13.49 2.00
CA HIS A 62 9.51 -12.66 2.04
C HIS A 62 9.15 -11.17 2.14
N ALA A 63 8.10 -10.74 1.42
CA ALA A 63 7.58 -9.38 1.54
C ALA A 63 7.08 -9.08 2.97
N PHE A 64 6.35 -10.00 3.60
CA PHE A 64 5.91 -9.87 4.99
C PHE A 64 7.06 -9.79 5.99
N ALA A 65 8.16 -10.51 5.75
CA ALA A 65 9.32 -10.51 6.62
C ALA A 65 10.21 -9.26 6.44
N SER A 66 10.01 -8.47 5.37
CA SER A 66 10.83 -7.32 5.07
C SER A 66 10.48 -6.14 5.97
N THR A 67 11.38 -5.85 6.91
CA THR A 67 11.27 -4.67 7.78
C THR A 67 11.42 -3.38 6.98
N GLU A 68 12.25 -3.39 5.93
CA GLU A 68 12.45 -2.23 5.05
C GLU A 68 11.19 -1.89 4.26
N LEU A 69 10.52 -2.90 3.68
CA LEU A 69 9.24 -2.71 2.99
C LEU A 69 8.19 -2.17 3.95
N ALA A 70 8.08 -2.78 5.13
CA ALA A 70 7.14 -2.34 6.15
C ALA A 70 7.36 -0.88 6.55
N SER A 71 8.60 -0.49 6.87
CA SER A 71 8.94 0.89 7.21
C SER A 71 8.67 1.87 6.08
N THR A 72 8.99 1.50 4.82
CA THR A 72 8.74 2.35 3.64
C THR A 72 7.25 2.65 3.47
N ILE A 73 6.40 1.64 3.64
CA ILE A 73 4.94 1.79 3.58
C ILE A 73 4.46 2.66 4.73
N GLU A 74 4.91 2.37 5.95
CA GLU A 74 4.50 3.10 7.16
C GLU A 74 4.88 4.58 7.09
N GLU A 75 6.08 4.91 6.65
CA GLU A 75 6.56 6.28 6.50
C GLU A 75 5.75 7.06 5.47
N ARG A 76 5.45 6.45 4.31
CA ARG A 76 4.61 7.07 3.28
C ARG A 76 3.20 7.35 3.79
N LEU A 77 2.61 6.42 4.52
CA LEU A 77 1.26 6.59 5.07
C LEU A 77 1.22 7.61 6.21
N LYS A 78 2.24 7.62 7.09
CA LYS A 78 2.38 8.63 8.15
C LYS A 78 2.59 10.03 7.57
N ALA A 79 3.36 10.16 6.48
CA ALA A 79 3.53 11.44 5.78
C ALA A 79 2.20 11.96 5.19
N GLY A 80 1.29 11.06 4.78
CA GLY A 80 -0.08 11.39 4.37
C GLY A 80 -1.08 11.59 5.52
N GLY A 81 -0.63 11.53 6.78
CA GLY A 81 -1.46 11.73 7.97
C GLY A 81 -2.20 10.48 8.46
N LEU A 82 -1.89 9.29 7.94
CA LEU A 82 -2.55 8.04 8.32
C LEU A 82 -1.75 7.28 9.38
N THR A 83 -2.45 6.81 10.41
CA THR A 83 -1.86 5.95 11.45
C THR A 83 -1.98 4.49 11.06
N VAL A 84 -0.84 3.82 10.94
CA VAL A 84 -0.72 2.39 10.62
C VAL A 84 -0.07 1.64 11.77
N SER A 85 -0.48 0.39 11.94
CA SER A 85 0.10 -0.55 12.89
C SER A 85 0.77 -1.70 12.14
N ARG A 86 1.82 -2.30 12.70
CA ARG A 86 2.64 -3.26 11.95
C ARG A 86 1.89 -4.56 11.60
N GLY A 87 0.95 -5.00 12.45
CA GLY A 87 0.21 -6.25 12.31
C GLY A 87 1.14 -7.47 12.47
N GLY A 88 1.08 -8.13 13.63
CA GLY A 88 1.91 -9.29 13.95
C GLY A 88 1.67 -10.48 13.03
#